data_AF-A0A3R9Y1P7-F1
#
_entry.id   AF-A0A3R9Y1P7-F1
#
_cell.length_a   1.000
_cell.length_b   1.000
_cell.length_c   1.000
_cell.angle_alpha   90.00
_cell.angle_beta   90.00
_cell.angle_gamma   90.00
#
_symmetry.space_group_name_H-M   'P 1'
#
loop_
_entity.id
_entity.type
_entity.pdbx_description
1 polymer ?
#
loop_
_entity_poly.entity_id
_entity_poly.type
_entity_poly.pdbx_seq_one_letter_code
_entity_poly.pdbx_strand_id
1 'polypeptide(L)' 'MALAASGERTHPVAGLWPVALREALRRALVAEGLRKMSDWTARHEVAVATWPVDPVDPFFNVNTPDDLVHAGRLSRLVRD' A
#
# COMPACT_ATOMS: atom_id res chain seq x y z
N MET A 1 5.50 12.42 -4.15
CA MET A 1 5.44 10.98 -3.80
C MET A 1 4.23 10.36 -4.47
N ALA A 2 4.13 9.04 -4.55
CA ALA A 2 2.98 8.38 -5.16
C ALA A 2 2.58 7.12 -4.40
N LEU A 3 1.28 6.82 -4.34
CA LEU A 3 0.74 5.57 -3.80
C LEU A 3 0.03 4.79 -4.89
N ALA A 4 0.13 3.46 -4.84
CA ALA A 4 -0.75 2.62 -5.63
C ALA A 4 -2.18 2.63 -5.06
N ALA A 5 -3.16 2.38 -5.92
CA ALA A 5 -4.54 2.14 -5.54
C ALA A 5 -5.15 1.02 -6.39
N SER A 6 -6.05 0.24 -5.81
CA SER A 6 -6.90 -0.74 -6.50
C SER A 6 -8.18 -0.92 -5.67
N GLY A 7 -9.29 -1.28 -6.31
CA GLY A 7 -10.56 -1.58 -5.61
C GLY A 7 -10.99 -0.51 -4.59
N GLU A 8 -11.06 0.76 -5.02
CA GLU A 8 -11.42 1.94 -4.19
C GLU A 8 -10.49 2.24 -2.99
N ARG A 9 -9.39 1.49 -2.83
CA ARG A 9 -8.45 1.63 -1.71
C ARG A 9 -7.08 2.08 -2.20
N THR A 10 -6.43 2.95 -1.41
CA THR A 10 -5.00 3.26 -1.54
C THR A 10 -4.16 2.28 -0.74
N HIS A 11 -2.98 1.92 -1.27
CA HIS A 11 -2.04 0.96 -0.69
C HIS A 11 -0.78 1.69 -0.23
N PRO A 12 -0.77 2.29 0.98
CA PRO A 12 0.33 3.14 1.41
C PRO A 12 1.67 2.40 1.53
N VAL A 13 1.66 1.09 1.78
CA VAL A 13 2.90 0.30 1.80
C VAL A 13 3.48 0.06 0.40
N ALA A 14 2.65 0.15 -0.65
CA ALA A 14 3.04 0.08 -2.05
C ALA A 14 3.09 1.50 -2.65
N GLY A 15 4.20 2.20 -2.42
CA GLY A 15 4.36 3.59 -2.86
C GLY A 15 5.78 3.97 -3.22
N LEU A 16 5.90 5.08 -3.94
CA LEU A 16 7.17 5.75 -4.25
C LEU A 16 7.40 6.87 -3.24
N TRP A 17 8.45 6.68 -2.42
CA TRP A 17 8.79 7.54 -1.29
C TRP A 17 10.11 8.28 -1.52
N PRO A 18 10.10 9.62 -1.62
CA PRO A 18 11.33 10.39 -1.67
C PRO A 18 12.16 10.19 -0.39
N VAL A 19 13.42 9.78 -0.54
CA VAL A 19 14.35 9.56 0.60
C VAL A 19 14.57 10.84 1.43
N ALA A 20 14.36 12.02 0.83
CA ALA A 20 14.38 13.30 1.53
C ALA A 20 13.38 13.38 2.70
N LEU A 21 12.31 12.59 2.68
CA LEU A 21 11.29 12.57 3.75
C LEU A 21 11.73 11.84 5.03
N ARG A 22 12.86 11.11 5.03
CA ARG A 22 13.27 10.25 6.15
C ARG A 22 13.32 10.97 7.51
N GLU A 23 13.78 12.22 7.55
CA GLU A 23 13.92 12.99 8.80
C GLU A 23 12.57 13.48 9.31
N ALA A 24 11.68 13.86 8.40
CA ALA A 24 10.32 14.22 8.75
C ALA A 24 9.55 12.99 9.25
N LEU A 25 9.71 11.83 8.59
CA LEU A 25 9.13 10.57 9.04
C LEU A 25 9.64 10.15 10.43
N ARG A 26 10.95 10.26 10.69
CA ARG A 26 11.54 9.96 12.00
C ARG A 26 10.92 10.81 13.11
N ARG A 27 10.75 12.11 12.88
CA ARG A 27 10.10 13.01 13.85
C ARG A 27 8.65 12.62 14.09
N ALA A 28 7.88 12.37 13.03
CA ALA A 28 6.50 11.93 13.16
C ALA A 28 6.38 10.62 13.97
N LEU A 29 7.28 9.67 13.76
CA LEU A 29 7.29 8.40 14.50
C LEU A 29 7.71 8.54 15.97
N VAL A 30 8.82 9.24 16.24
CA VAL A 30 9.48 9.23 17.55
C VAL A 30 8.99 10.35 18.46
N ALA A 31 8.81 11.56 17.92
CA ALA A 31 8.44 12.74 18.69
C ALA A 31 6.91 12.94 18.75
N GLU A 32 6.20 12.66 17.66
CA GLU A 32 4.75 12.88 17.58
C GLU A 32 3.94 11.60 17.83
N GLY A 33 4.59 10.43 17.88
CA GLY A 33 3.95 9.15 18.15
C GLY A 33 3.01 8.65 17.04
N LEU A 34 3.10 9.22 15.84
CA LEU A 34 2.24 8.86 14.71
C LEU A 34 2.52 7.41 14.27
N ARG A 35 1.47 6.59 14.15
CA ARG A 35 1.59 5.17 13.75
C ARG A 35 0.83 4.82 12.46
N LYS A 36 -0.14 5.64 12.06
CA LYS A 36 -0.98 5.36 10.89
C LYS A 36 -0.39 5.98 9.63
N MET A 37 -0.15 5.16 8.61
CA MET A 37 0.35 5.64 7.33
C MET A 37 -0.59 6.63 6.64
N SER A 38 -1.91 6.48 6.79
CA SER A 38 -2.91 7.43 6.26
C SER A 38 -2.68 8.86 6.77
N ASP A 39 -2.39 8.98 8.06
CA ASP A 39 -2.23 10.26 8.75
C ASP A 39 -0.89 10.90 8.35
N TRP A 40 0.13 10.08 8.07
CA TRP A 40 1.39 10.54 7.50
C TRP A 40 1.20 11.06 6.07
N THR A 41 0.54 10.27 5.22
CA THR A 41 0.31 10.63 3.81
C THR A 41 -0.55 11.87 3.63
N ALA A 42 -1.49 12.12 4.56
CA ALA A 42 -2.35 13.31 4.55
C ALA A 42 -1.58 14.64 4.71
N ARG A 43 -0.31 14.60 5.15
CA ARG A 43 0.56 15.78 5.31
C ARG A 43 1.27 16.18 4.02
N HIS A 44 1.08 15.43 2.95
CA HIS A 44 1.82 15.58 1.70
C HIS A 44 0.87 15.59 0.51
N GLU A 45 1.31 16.21 -0.58
CA GLU A 45 0.67 15.99 -1.88
C GLU A 45 1.07 14.60 -2.40
N VAL A 46 0.05 13.78 -2.65
CA VAL A 46 0.20 12.38 -3.03
C VAL A 46 -0.46 12.14 -4.38
N ALA A 47 0.36 11.76 -5.37
CA ALA A 47 -0.18 11.23 -6.62
C ALA A 47 -0.72 9.80 -6.40
N VAL A 48 -1.83 9.46 -7.05
CA VAL A 48 -2.43 8.12 -6.98
C VAL A 48 -2.26 7.42 -8.32
N ALA A 49 -1.65 6.24 -8.30
CA ALA A 49 -1.54 5.35 -9.46
C ALA A 49 -2.55 4.22 -9.30
N THR A 50 -3.65 4.28 -10.06
CA THR A 50 -4.71 3.27 -10.01
C THR A 50 -4.38 2.05 -10.88
N TRP A 51 -4.57 0.87 -10.33
CA TRP A 51 -4.40 -0.43 -10.98
C TRP A 51 -5.75 -1.15 -11.10
N PRO A 52 -5.96 -1.93 -12.18
CA PRO A 52 -7.16 -2.76 -12.32
C PRO A 52 -7.16 -3.90 -11.30
N VAL A 53 -8.35 -4.40 -10.96
CA VAL A 53 -8.54 -5.56 -10.07
C VAL A 53 -8.88 -6.85 -10.81
N ASP A 54 -9.11 -6.77 -12.12
CA ASP A 54 -9.39 -7.91 -12.97
C ASP A 54 -8.13 -8.35 -13.73
N PRO A 55 -7.84 -9.67 -13.84
CA PRO A 55 -8.57 -10.79 -13.24
C PRO A 55 -8.25 -11.01 -11.75
N VAL A 56 -7.22 -10.32 -11.23
CA VAL A 56 -6.75 -10.42 -9.84
C VAL A 56 -6.29 -9.04 -9.37
N ASP A 57 -6.64 -8.64 -8.14
CA ASP A 57 -6.11 -7.44 -7.51
C ASP A 57 -4.59 -7.61 -7.24
N PRO A 58 -3.71 -6.81 -7.88
CA PRO A 58 -2.26 -6.96 -7.73
C PRO A 58 -1.74 -6.65 -6.31
N PHE A 59 -2.57 -6.05 -5.46
CA PHE A 59 -2.23 -5.71 -4.08
C PHE A 59 -2.96 -6.58 -3.04
N PHE A 60 -3.51 -7.72 -3.43
CA PHE A 60 -4.10 -8.68 -2.49
C PHE A 60 -3.11 -9.05 -1.38
N ASN A 61 -3.49 -8.79 -0.12
CA ASN A 61 -2.64 -9.00 1.05
C ASN A 61 -3.09 -10.22 1.86
N VAL A 62 -2.15 -11.12 2.15
CA VAL A 62 -2.38 -12.35 2.92
C VAL A 62 -2.13 -12.06 4.39
N ASN A 63 -3.19 -11.98 5.21
CA ASN A 63 -3.09 -11.73 6.65
C ASN A 63 -3.48 -12.96 7.48
N THR A 64 -4.31 -13.84 6.92
CA THR A 64 -4.84 -15.04 7.58
C THR A 64 -4.47 -16.31 6.81
N PRO A 65 -4.54 -17.50 7.44
CA PRO A 65 -4.39 -18.77 6.73
C PRO A 65 -5.40 -18.96 5.58
N ASP A 66 -6.62 -18.43 5.72
CA ASP A 66 -7.65 -18.51 4.67
C ASP A 66 -7.27 -17.63 3.46
N ASP A 67 -6.67 -16.46 3.70
CA ASP A 67 -6.14 -15.62 2.63
C ASP A 67 -5.06 -16.34 1.82
N LEU A 68 -4.26 -17.21 2.45
CA LEU A 68 -3.24 -18.01 1.76
C LEU A 68 -3.87 -19.04 0.84
N VAL A 69 -4.95 -19.70 1.27
CA VAL A 69 -5.72 -20.62 0.42
C VAL A 69 -6.32 -19.86 -0.76
N HIS A 70 -6.85 -18.66 -0.52
CA HIS A 70 -7.38 -17.80 -1.58
C HIS A 70 -6.28 -17.35 -2.56
N ALA A 71 -5.13 -16.91 -2.07
CA ALA A 71 -3.97 -16.54 -2.88
C ALA A 71 -3.51 -17.71 -3.76
N GLY A 72 -3.57 -18.94 -3.25
CA GLY A 72 -3.29 -20.14 -4.03
C GLY A 72 -4.22 -20.30 -5.25
N ARG A 73 -5.49 -19.92 -5.12
CA ARG A 73 -6.45 -19.90 -6.25
C ARG A 73 -6.14 -18.75 -7.21
N LEU A 74 -5.95 -17.54 -6.68
CA LEU A 74 -5.61 -16.35 -7.47
C LEU A 74 -4.34 -16.58 -8.31
N SER A 75 -3.32 -17.20 -7.73
CA SER A 75 -2.04 -17.46 -8.41
C SER A 75 -2.15 -18.33 -9.67
N ARG A 76 -3.25 -19.07 -9.85
CA ARG A 76 -3.51 -19.87 -11.05
C ARG A 76 -4.12 -19.05 -12.18
N LEU A 77 -4.68 -17.88 -11.87
CA LEU A 77 -5.29 -16.96 -12.83
C LEU A 77 -4.28 -15.98 -13.46
N VAL A 78 -3.11 -15.84 -12.84
CA VAL A 78 -2.01 -14.93 -13.26
C VAL A 78 -0.78 -15.66 -13.80
N ARG A 79 -0.85 -16.99 -13.98
CA ARG A 79 0.21 -17.75 -14.64
C ARG A 79 -0.06 -17.79 -16.14
N ASP A 80 0.91 -17.32 -16.92
CA ASP A 80 1.00 -17.60 -18.36
C ASP A 80 1.06 -19.11 -18.65
#